data_AF-A0A4S3JII6-F1
#
_entry.id   AF-A0A4S3JII6-F1
#
_cell.length_a   1.000
_cell.length_b   1.000
_cell.length_c   1.000
_cell.angle_alpha   90.00
_cell.angle_beta   90.00
_cell.angle_gamma   90.00
#
_symmetry.space_group_name_H-M   'P 1'
#
loop_
_entity.id
_entity.type
_entity.pdbx_description
1 polymer ?
#
loop_
_entity_poly.entity_id
_entity_poly.type
_entity_poly.pdbx_seq_one_letter_code
_entity_poly.pdbx_strand_id
1 'polypeptide(L)'
;MSCIKDEEASKAIPSLKHSPSLKGFNHLATDGVYRSFSSSGEVVDYKQLSPAEITMMLEFHEKYMDLEIFQKTKKKFDGVDGRNVTDLAQLLHPGPEIRPVRFRE
;
A
#
# COMPACT_ATOMS: atom_id res chain seq x y z
N MET A 1 15.42 -13.23 -20.42
CA MET A 1 15.58 -12.35 -19.24
C MET A 1 14.96 -13.06 -18.05
N SER A 2 15.78 -13.59 -17.14
CA SER A 2 15.28 -14.28 -15.95
C SER A 2 14.82 -13.22 -14.96
N CYS A 3 13.52 -13.10 -14.76
CA CYS A 3 12.95 -12.30 -13.68
C CYS A 3 13.38 -12.99 -12.39
N ILE A 4 14.44 -12.49 -11.75
CA ILE A 4 14.78 -12.89 -10.39
C ILE A 4 13.58 -12.47 -9.54
N LYS A 5 12.69 -13.42 -9.25
CA LYS A 5 11.63 -13.24 -8.27
C LYS A 5 12.35 -13.16 -6.94
N ASP A 6 12.49 -11.95 -6.42
CA ASP A 6 12.94 -11.75 -5.06
C ASP A 6 11.87 -12.39 -4.15
N GLU A 7 12.15 -13.62 -3.68
CA GLU A 7 11.25 -14.45 -2.87
C GLU A 7 10.80 -13.72 -1.60
N GLU A 8 11.63 -12.79 -1.11
CA GLU A 8 11.32 -11.94 0.03
C GLU A 8 10.26 -10.88 -0.35
N ALA A 9 10.42 -10.24 -1.51
CA ALA A 9 9.46 -9.27 -2.03
C ALA A 9 8.11 -9.92 -2.36
N SER A 10 8.13 -11.16 -2.86
CA SER A 10 6.90 -11.89 -3.23
C SER A 10 6.06 -12.28 -2.02
N LYS A 11 6.68 -12.45 -0.85
CA LYS A 11 5.99 -12.69 0.43
C LYS A 11 5.53 -11.39 1.09
N ALA A 12 6.34 -10.33 1.01
CA ALA A 12 6.05 -9.06 1.68
C ALA A 12 5.05 -8.18 0.92
N ILE A 13 5.03 -8.22 -0.41
CA ILE A 13 4.17 -7.36 -1.24
C ILE A 13 3.03 -8.19 -1.84
N PRO A 14 1.77 -7.93 -1.43
CA PRO A 14 0.62 -8.57 -2.04
C PRO A 14 0.52 -8.26 -3.53
N SER A 15 0.18 -9.28 -4.33
CA SER A 15 -0.20 -9.07 -5.73
C SER A 15 -1.61 -8.47 -5.80
N LEU A 16 -1.73 -7.33 -6.49
CA LEU A 16 -2.99 -6.67 -6.81
C LEU A 16 -3.15 -6.58 -8.33
N LYS A 17 -4.40 -6.55 -8.81
CA LYS A 17 -4.67 -6.25 -10.22
C LYS A 17 -4.17 -4.85 -10.55
N HIS A 18 -3.56 -4.72 -11.72
CA HIS A 18 -3.13 -3.44 -12.25
C HIS A 18 -4.20 -2.82 -13.13
N SER A 19 -4.18 -1.49 -13.23
CA SER A 19 -4.98 -0.79 -14.23
C SER A 19 -4.66 -1.31 -15.64
N PRO A 20 -5.63 -1.42 -16.57
CA PRO A 20 -5.38 -1.88 -17.94
C PRO A 20 -4.28 -1.09 -18.68
N SER A 21 -4.12 0.19 -18.34
CA SER A 21 -3.09 1.05 -18.92
C SER A 21 -1.65 0.72 -18.48
N LEU A 22 -1.49 -0.05 -17.39
CA LEU A 22 -0.23 -0.29 -16.68
C LEU A 22 0.50 0.99 -16.22
N LYS A 23 -0.16 2.16 -16.24
CA LYS A 23 0.37 3.44 -15.73
C LYS A 23 -0.09 3.76 -14.30
N GLY A 24 -0.64 2.75 -13.62
CA GLY A 24 -1.04 2.82 -12.23
C GLY A 24 0.13 2.71 -11.25
N PHE A 25 -0.18 2.66 -9.96
CA PHE A 25 0.79 2.49 -8.88
C PHE A 25 0.09 1.90 -7.66
N ASN A 26 0.88 1.31 -6.76
CA ASN A 26 0.34 0.80 -5.51
C ASN A 26 0.71 1.70 -4.35
N HIS A 27 -0.14 1.73 -3.32
CA HIS A 27 0.04 2.57 -2.15
C HIS A 27 -0.49 1.87 -0.90
N LEU A 28 0.37 1.72 0.11
CA LEU A 28 -0.05 1.35 1.45
C LEU A 28 -0.45 2.65 2.19
N ALA A 29 -1.75 2.80 2.45
CA ALA A 29 -2.25 3.96 3.16
C ALA A 29 -2.30 3.73 4.68
N THR A 30 -2.36 4.81 5.45
CA THR A 30 -2.29 4.78 6.93
C THR A 30 -3.51 4.14 7.60
N ASP A 31 -4.54 3.78 6.82
CA ASP A 31 -5.66 2.95 7.27
C ASP A 31 -5.34 1.44 7.20
N GLY A 32 -4.13 1.06 6.78
CA GLY A 32 -3.67 -0.33 6.70
C GLY A 32 -4.10 -1.07 5.44
N VAL A 33 -4.72 -0.36 4.48
CA VAL A 33 -5.17 -0.96 3.23
C VAL A 33 -4.17 -0.66 2.12
N TYR A 34 -3.68 -1.72 1.48
CA TYR A 34 -2.85 -1.64 0.29
C TYR A 34 -3.74 -1.53 -0.93
N ARG A 35 -3.63 -0.45 -1.69
CA ARG A 35 -4.49 -0.18 -2.85
C ARG A 35 -3.65 -0.08 -4.12
N SER A 36 -4.18 -0.62 -5.21
CA SER A 36 -3.71 -0.34 -6.57
C SER A 36 -4.56 0.76 -7.16
N PHE A 37 -3.92 1.81 -7.64
CA PHE A 37 -4.56 2.97 -8.25
C PHE A 37 -4.29 3.00 -9.75
N SER A 38 -5.26 3.48 -10.52
CA SER A 38 -5.08 3.87 -11.92
C SER A 38 -4.25 5.16 -12.04
N SER A 39 -3.91 5.55 -13.27
CA SER A 39 -3.28 6.85 -13.51
C SER A 39 -4.20 8.05 -13.19
N SER A 40 -5.52 7.85 -13.22
CA SER A 40 -6.55 8.83 -12.83
C SER A 40 -6.76 8.91 -11.31
N GLY A 41 -6.16 8.01 -10.53
CA GLY A 41 -6.33 7.99 -9.07
C GLY A 41 -7.55 7.20 -8.58
N GLU A 42 -8.15 6.38 -9.44
CA GLU A 42 -9.22 5.45 -9.07
C GLU A 42 -8.63 4.16 -8.51
N VAL A 43 -9.23 3.60 -7.45
CA VAL A 43 -8.83 2.31 -6.92
C VAL A 43 -9.27 1.21 -7.88
N VAL A 44 -8.31 0.41 -8.35
CA VAL A 44 -8.52 -0.73 -9.26
C VAL A 44 -8.63 -2.04 -8.49
N ASP A 45 -7.88 -2.16 -7.40
CA ASP A 45 -7.87 -3.33 -6.54
C ASP A 45 -7.33 -2.96 -5.15
N TYR A 46 -7.59 -3.78 -4.15
CA TYR A 46 -7.13 -3.53 -2.79
C TYR A 46 -6.93 -4.81 -1.99
N LYS A 47 -6.10 -4.72 -0.95
CA LYS A 47 -5.96 -5.73 0.08
C LYS A 47 -5.88 -5.06 1.45
N GLN A 48 -6.76 -5.47 2.33
CA GLN A 48 -6.70 -5.13 3.75
C GLN A 48 -5.57 -5.95 4.39
N LEU A 49 -4.57 -5.28 4.96
CA LEU A 49 -3.42 -5.97 5.55
C LEU A 49 -3.61 -6.12 7.06
N SER A 50 -3.19 -7.28 7.56
CA SER A 50 -2.99 -7.48 9.00
C SER A 50 -1.77 -6.70 9.50
N PRO A 51 -1.65 -6.46 10.82
CA PRO A 51 -0.47 -5.78 11.38
C PRO A 51 0.84 -6.46 11.00
N ALA A 52 0.87 -7.80 10.94
CA ALA A 52 2.04 -8.57 10.54
C ALA A 52 2.43 -8.33 9.07
N GLU A 53 1.45 -8.27 8.16
CA GLU A 53 1.69 -7.95 6.74
C GLU A 53 2.14 -6.50 6.54
N ILE A 54 1.60 -5.56 7.32
CA ILE A 54 2.06 -4.17 7.33
C ILE A 54 3.53 -4.11 7.76
N THR A 55 3.90 -4.79 8.85
CA THR A 55 5.29 -4.86 9.33
C THR A 55 6.21 -5.43 8.26
N MET A 56 5.86 -6.57 7.66
CA MET A 56 6.66 -7.18 6.58
C MET A 56 6.84 -6.23 5.39
N MET A 57 5.78 -5.52 5.00
CA MET A 57 5.85 -4.55 3.91
C MET A 57 6.74 -3.35 4.27
N LEU A 58 6.67 -2.84 5.49
CA LEU A 58 7.51 -1.72 5.93
C LEU A 58 9.00 -2.14 5.97
N GLU A 59 9.32 -3.30 6.55
CA GLU A 59 10.69 -3.83 6.61
C GLU A 59 11.28 -4.10 5.22
N PHE A 60 10.44 -4.50 4.25
CA PHE A 60 10.88 -4.59 2.86
C PHE A 60 11.32 -3.21 2.31
N HIS A 61 10.59 -2.14 2.63
CA HIS A 61 10.90 -0.79 2.16
C HIS A 61 12.05 -0.11 2.93
N GLU A 62 12.37 -0.56 4.14
CA GLU A 62 13.50 -0.06 4.94
C GLU A 62 14.81 -0.10 4.14
N LYS A 63 15.00 -1.14 3.33
CA LYS A 63 16.18 -1.32 2.46
C LYS A 63 16.38 -0.21 1.42
N TYR A 64 15.32 0.54 1.11
CA TYR A 64 15.29 1.52 0.03
C TYR A 64 14.96 2.93 0.52
N MET A 65 14.90 3.14 1.85
CA MET A 65 14.49 4.40 2.46
C MET A 65 15.52 4.88 3.48
N ASP A 66 15.67 6.20 3.60
CA ASP A 66 16.43 6.79 4.70
C ASP A 66 15.87 6.36 6.07
N LEU A 67 16.76 6.06 7.02
CA LEU A 67 16.37 5.52 8.33
C LEU A 67 15.45 6.48 9.12
N GLU A 68 15.67 7.78 9.07
CA GLU A 68 14.80 8.73 9.79
C GLU A 68 13.41 8.79 9.16
N ILE A 69 13.34 8.77 7.83
CA ILE A 69 12.07 8.74 7.09
C ILE A 69 11.32 7.43 7.38
N PHE A 70 12.05 6.31 7.42
CA PHE A 70 11.49 5.01 7.75
C PHE A 70 10.89 5.00 9.15
N GLN A 71 11.61 5.45 10.17
CA GLN A 71 11.10 5.50 11.55
C GLN A 71 9.87 6.39 11.69
N LYS A 72 9.85 7.55 11.02
CA LYS A 72 8.66 8.43 10.97
C LYS A 72 7.48 7.77 10.27
N THR A 73 7.74 6.97 9.24
CA THR A 73 6.71 6.25 8.48
C THR A 73 6.15 5.10 9.31
N LYS A 74 7.01 4.28 9.91
CA LYS A 74 6.64 3.14 10.76
C LYS A 74 5.68 3.55 11.88
N LYS A 75 5.97 4.65 12.57
CA LYS A 75 5.10 5.20 13.63
C LYS A 75 3.67 5.51 13.18
N LYS A 76 3.44 5.82 11.90
CA LYS A 76 2.08 6.07 11.38
C LYS A 76 1.24 4.80 11.30
N PHE A 77 1.86 3.64 11.40
CA PHE A 77 1.22 2.33 11.32
C PHE A 77 1.11 1.63 12.68
N ASP A 78 1.53 2.28 13.78
CA ASP A 78 1.42 1.70 15.11
C ASP A 78 -0.06 1.46 15.47
N GLY A 79 -0.40 0.21 15.74
CA GLY A 79 -1.78 -0.21 16.06
C GLY A 79 -2.74 -0.25 14.87
N VAL A 80 -2.26 -0.06 13.64
CA VAL A 80 -3.09 -0.11 12.43
C VAL A 80 -3.36 -1.55 12.01
N ASP A 81 -4.63 -1.87 11.76
CA ASP A 81 -5.07 -3.13 11.17
C ASP A 81 -6.07 -2.84 10.06
N GLY A 82 -5.65 -3.02 8.80
CA GLY A 82 -6.47 -2.74 7.63
C GLY A 82 -7.71 -3.62 7.52
N ARG A 83 -7.75 -4.76 8.22
CA ARG A 83 -8.90 -5.67 8.26
C ARG A 83 -10.10 -5.04 8.98
N ASN A 84 -9.88 -3.98 9.77
CA ASN A 84 -10.94 -3.20 10.40
C ASN A 84 -11.65 -2.25 9.41
N VAL A 85 -11.09 -1.98 8.23
CA VAL A 85 -11.71 -1.16 7.17
C VAL A 85 -12.69 -2.01 6.36
N THR A 86 -13.91 -2.17 6.86
CA THR A 86 -14.90 -3.09 6.27
C THR A 86 -15.86 -2.43 5.28
N ASP A 87 -15.95 -1.11 5.29
CA ASP A 87 -16.83 -0.36 4.40
C ASP A 87 -16.29 -0.36 2.96
N LEU A 88 -17.10 -0.87 2.03
CA LEU A 88 -16.71 -0.98 0.63
C LEU A 88 -16.48 0.38 -0.03
N ALA A 89 -17.25 1.41 0.33
CA ALA A 89 -17.07 2.74 -0.22
C ALA A 89 -15.73 3.33 0.25
N GLN A 90 -15.33 3.13 1.51
CA GLN A 90 -14.01 3.54 2.02
C GLN A 90 -12.85 2.76 1.37
N LEU A 91 -13.07 1.49 1.02
CA LEU A 91 -12.06 0.67 0.33
C LEU A 91 -11.80 1.20 -1.09
N LEU A 92 -12.85 1.55 -1.83
CA LEU A 92 -12.78 2.00 -3.23
C LEU A 92 -12.61 3.52 -3.40
N HIS A 93 -13.05 4.30 -2.42
CA HIS A 93 -13.07 5.77 -2.44
C HIS A 93 -12.50 6.32 -1.12
N PRO A 94 -11.20 6.10 -0.84
CA PRO A 94 -10.57 6.61 0.38
C PRO A 94 -10.67 8.13 0.47
N GLY A 95 -10.84 8.63 1.70
CA GLY A 95 -10.86 10.06 1.97
C GLY A 95 -9.58 10.78 1.53
N PRO A 96 -9.63 12.10 1.31
CA PRO A 96 -8.49 12.88 0.80
C PRO A 96 -7.23 12.74 1.68
N GLU A 97 -7.38 12.59 2.99
CA GLU A 97 -6.27 12.37 3.93
C GLU A 97 -5.57 11.00 3.75
N ILE A 98 -6.31 9.98 3.28
CA ILE A 98 -5.82 8.62 3.01
C ILE A 98 -5.25 8.51 1.59
N ARG A 99 -5.73 9.33 0.65
CA ARG A 99 -5.25 9.30 -0.74
C ARG A 99 -3.78 9.75 -0.86
N PRO A 100 -3.07 9.27 -1.90
CA PRO A 100 -1.76 9.81 -2.28
C PRO A 100 -1.83 11.32 -2.51
N VAL A 101 -0.78 12.04 -2.12
CA VAL A 101 -0.73 13.52 -2.12
C VAL A 101 -1.19 14.13 -3.45
N ARG A 102 -0.83 13.51 -4.58
CA ARG A 102 -1.19 13.98 -5.93
C ARG A 102 -2.70 13.89 -6.28
N PHE A 103 -3.52 13.28 -5.43
CA PHE A 103 -4.96 13.07 -5.65
C PHE A 103 -5.81 13.57 -4.48
N ARG A 104 -5.30 14.52 -3.69
CA ARG A 104 -6.02 15.08 -2.53
C ARG A 104 -6.86 16.31 -2.85
N GLU A 105 -6.77 16.81 -4.07
CA GLU A 105 -7.49 17.97 -4.58
C GLU A 105 -8.87 17.61 -5.14
#